data_AF-A0A3C1VV02-F1
#
_entry.id   AF-A0A3C1VV02-F1
#
_cell.length_a   1.000
_cell.length_b   1.000
_cell.length_c   1.000
_cell.angle_alpha   90.00
_cell.angle_beta   90.00
_cell.angle_gamma   90.00
#
_symmetry.space_group_name_H-M   'P 1'
#
loop_
_entity.id
_entity.type
_entity.pdbx_description
1 polymer ?
#
loop_
_entity_poly.entity_id
_entity_poly.type
_entity_poly.pdbx_seq_one_letter_code
_entity_poly.pdbx_strand_id
1 'polypeptide(L)'
;MILLHQLAKADTFLQIYYDDHPGLVFETGSDMKQFIDYIPLLIFFTVWAMDERSVTIGDFEHSVGGIFSAAEFLLAGSILVYGCLFAAQRRLDKFQWITVAAVVLF
;
A
#
# COMPACT_ATOMS: atom_id res chain seq x y z
N MET A 1 6.63 -13.44 -48.03
CA MET A 1 8.05 -13.60 -47.64
C MET A 1 8.61 -12.36 -46.95
N ILE A 2 8.40 -11.16 -47.48
CA ILE A 2 8.85 -9.88 -46.87
C ILE A 2 8.28 -9.64 -45.46
N LEU A 3 6.97 -9.88 -45.25
CA LEU A 3 6.32 -9.70 -43.95
C LEU A 3 6.94 -10.59 -42.85
N LEU A 4 7.26 -11.84 -43.20
CA LEU A 4 7.86 -12.83 -42.29
C LEU A 4 9.28 -12.42 -41.88
N HIS A 5 10.05 -11.83 -42.80
CA HIS A 5 11.37 -11.26 -42.52
C HIS A 5 11.28 -10.02 -41.61
N GLN A 6 10.27 -9.18 -41.79
CA GLN A 6 10.04 -8.02 -40.92
C GLN A 6 9.62 -8.42 -39.49
N LEU A 7 8.82 -9.48 -39.36
CA LEU A 7 8.45 -10.04 -38.06
C LEU A 7 9.68 -10.60 -37.33
N ALA A 8 10.50 -11.43 -38.00
CA ALA A 8 11.72 -11.96 -37.40
C ALA A 8 12.70 -10.87 -36.94
N LYS A 9 12.78 -9.76 -37.69
CA LYS A 9 13.61 -8.60 -37.33
C LYS A 9 13.04 -7.83 -36.12
N ALA A 10 11.72 -7.71 -36.04
CA ALA A 10 11.03 -7.10 -34.89
C ALA A 10 11.21 -7.94 -33.62
N ASP A 11 11.08 -9.27 -33.72
CA ASP A 11 11.30 -10.20 -32.60
C ASP A 11 12.74 -10.10 -32.09
N THR A 12 13.72 -10.10 -33.00
CA THR A 12 15.14 -9.94 -32.65
C THR A 12 15.40 -8.59 -31.97
N PHE A 13 14.81 -7.51 -32.48
CA PHE A 13 14.95 -6.18 -31.88
C PHE A 13 14.35 -6.11 -30.48
N LEU A 14 13.16 -6.69 -30.29
CA LEU A 14 12.51 -6.77 -28.99
C LEU A 14 13.34 -7.61 -28.01
N GLN A 15 13.94 -8.70 -28.48
CA GLN A 15 14.81 -9.53 -27.64
C GLN A 15 16.05 -8.77 -27.19
N ILE A 16 16.72 -8.05 -28.10
CA ILE A 16 17.89 -7.22 -27.78
C ILE A 16 17.50 -6.08 -26.83
N TYR A 17 16.35 -5.44 -27.05
CA TYR A 17 15.86 -4.36 -26.20
C TYR A 17 15.54 -4.83 -24.77
N TYR A 18 14.97 -6.03 -24.62
CA TYR A 18 14.69 -6.62 -23.31
C TYR A 18 15.95 -7.15 -22.61
N ASP A 19 16.93 -7.68 -23.35
CA ASP A 19 18.21 -8.16 -22.82
C ASP A 19 19.09 -7.01 -22.32
N ASP A 20 19.08 -5.87 -23.03
CA ASP A 20 19.83 -4.65 -22.68
C ASP A 20 19.18 -3.84 -21.54
N HIS A 21 17.89 -4.07 -21.27
CA HIS A 21 17.15 -3.41 -20.20
C HIS A 21 16.53 -4.43 -19.22
N PRO A 22 17.38 -5.17 -18.46
CA PRO A 22 16.91 -6.21 -17.55
C PRO A 22 16.00 -5.66 -16.42
N GLY A 23 15.95 -4.35 -16.20
CA GLY A 23 15.06 -3.70 -15.24
C GLY A 23 13.59 -3.55 -15.69
N LEU A 24 13.34 -3.50 -17.00
CA LEU A 24 11.99 -3.23 -17.56
C LEU A 24 11.00 -4.39 -17.35
N VAL A 25 11.49 -5.61 -17.11
CA VAL A 25 10.68 -6.79 -16.77
C VAL A 25 10.34 -6.84 -15.27
N PHE A 26 11.11 -6.16 -14.41
CA PHE A 26 11.03 -6.29 -12.95
C PHE A 26 10.30 -5.12 -12.26
N GLU A 27 9.92 -4.05 -12.97
CA GLU A 27 9.24 -2.89 -12.36
C GLU A 27 7.76 -3.12 -12.03
N THR A 28 7.12 -4.17 -12.54
CA THR A 28 5.68 -4.41 -12.24
C THR A 28 5.42 -4.86 -10.79
N GLY A 29 6.44 -5.27 -10.04
CA GLY A 29 6.29 -5.81 -8.68
C GLY A 29 6.46 -4.82 -7.53
N SER A 30 7.09 -3.65 -7.76
CA SER A 30 7.38 -2.67 -6.70
C SER A 30 6.17 -1.79 -6.36
N ASP A 31 5.33 -1.46 -7.34
CA ASP A 31 4.25 -0.49 -7.16
C ASP A 31 3.14 -0.99 -6.22
N MET A 32 2.76 -2.26 -6.33
CA MET A 32 1.63 -2.82 -5.56
C MET A 32 1.86 -2.84 -4.04
N LYS A 33 3.11 -3.00 -3.60
CA LYS A 33 3.43 -2.97 -2.15
C LYS A 33 3.33 -1.56 -1.59
N GLN A 34 3.65 -0.55 -2.39
CA GLN A 34 3.53 0.86 -2.02
C GLN A 34 2.05 1.26 -1.83
N PHE A 35 1.12 0.71 -2.62
CA PHE A 35 -0.31 0.95 -2.44
C PHE A 35 -0.84 0.46 -1.09
N ILE A 36 -0.32 -0.65 -0.56
CA ILE A 36 -0.75 -1.19 0.74
C ILE A 36 -0.35 -0.24 1.89
N ASP A 37 0.81 0.41 1.78
CA ASP A 37 1.29 1.38 2.78
C ASP A 37 0.42 2.65 2.86
N TYR A 38 -0.38 2.95 1.82
CA TYR A 38 -1.32 4.08 1.83
C TYR A 38 -2.67 3.76 2.48
N ILE A 39 -3.01 2.49 2.74
CA ILE A 39 -4.31 2.12 3.31
C ILE A 39 -4.58 2.82 4.65
N PRO A 40 -3.65 2.79 5.64
CA PRO A 40 -3.89 3.48 6.91
C PRO A 40 -4.11 4.99 6.73
N LEU A 41 -3.38 5.60 5.80
CA LEU A 41 -3.48 7.03 5.50
C LEU A 41 -4.83 7.38 4.84
N LEU A 42 -5.34 6.53 3.96
CA LEU A 42 -6.67 6.71 3.36
C LEU A 42 -7.78 6.62 4.41
N ILE A 43 -7.66 5.69 5.37
CA ILE A 43 -8.58 5.58 6.51
C ILE A 43 -8.56 6.88 7.33
N PHE A 44 -7.36 7.38 7.66
CA PHE A 44 -7.20 8.65 8.37
C PHE A 44 -7.91 9.79 7.65
N PHE A 45 -7.63 10.00 6.36
CA PHE A 45 -8.23 11.11 5.61
C PHE A 45 -9.75 10.97 5.49
N THR A 46 -10.25 9.75 5.40
CA THR A 46 -11.70 9.50 5.34
C THR A 46 -12.38 9.93 6.65
N VAL A 47 -11.84 9.49 7.80
CA VAL A 47 -12.41 9.83 9.12
C VAL A 47 -12.19 11.30 9.46
N TRP A 48 -11.03 11.85 9.10
CA TRP A 48 -10.73 13.26 9.32
C TRP A 48 -11.68 14.17 8.53
N ALA A 49 -12.07 13.77 7.31
CA ALA A 49 -13.01 14.49 6.49
C ALA A 49 -14.47 14.36 6.95
N MET A 50 -14.77 13.47 7.91
CA MET A 50 -16.09 13.36 8.51
C MET A 50 -16.31 14.47 9.54
N ASP A 51 -17.50 15.06 9.51
CA ASP A 51 -17.95 15.93 10.58
C ASP A 51 -18.00 15.17 11.91
N GLU A 52 -17.51 15.82 12.97
CA GLU A 52 -17.46 15.23 14.30
C GLU A 52 -18.88 15.03 14.83
N ARG A 53 -19.25 13.78 15.07
CA ARG A 53 -20.54 13.39 15.61
C ARG A 53 -20.36 12.36 16.72
N SER A 54 -21.11 12.53 17.80
CA SER A 54 -21.22 11.47 18.80
C SER A 54 -22.04 10.32 18.23
N VAL A 55 -21.49 9.11 18.32
CA VAL A 55 -22.15 7.86 17.98
C VAL A 55 -22.28 7.06 19.26
N THR A 56 -23.51 6.72 19.61
CA THR A 56 -23.77 5.85 20.75
C THR A 56 -23.69 4.39 20.30
N ILE A 57 -22.75 3.65 20.85
CA ILE A 57 -22.56 2.22 20.62
C ILE A 57 -22.91 1.50 21.92
N GLY A 58 -24.15 1.02 22.05
CA GLY A 58 -24.65 0.46 23.31
C GLY A 58 -24.74 1.52 24.40
N ASP A 59 -24.05 1.31 25.53
CA ASP A 59 -23.94 2.28 26.63
C ASP A 59 -22.71 3.22 26.50
N PHE A 60 -21.91 3.07 25.44
CA PHE A 60 -20.72 3.90 25.23
C PHE A 60 -21.01 5.02 24.23
N GLU A 61 -20.74 6.25 24.63
CA GLU A 61 -20.78 7.42 23.77
C GLU A 61 -19.37 7.71 23.23
N HIS A 62 -19.19 7.64 21.91
CA HIS A 62 -17.90 7.84 21.28
C HIS A 62 -18.03 8.83 20.11
N SER A 63 -17.20 9.87 20.11
CA SER A 63 -17.15 10.85 19.04
C SER A 63 -16.37 10.32 17.85
N VAL A 64 -17.00 10.25 16.68
CA VAL A 64 -16.38 9.85 15.42
C VAL A 64 -16.30 11.06 14.51
N GLY A 65 -15.12 11.25 13.90
CA GLY A 65 -14.82 12.40 13.05
C GLY A 65 -13.77 13.33 13.68
N GLY A 66 -13.24 14.24 12.87
CA GLY A 66 -12.15 15.12 13.30
C GLY A 66 -10.79 14.42 13.48
N ILE A 67 -9.79 15.17 13.95
CA ILE A 67 -8.39 14.73 13.93
C ILE A 67 -8.06 13.66 14.98
N PHE A 68 -8.70 13.71 16.15
CA PHE A 68 -8.43 12.75 17.23
C PHE A 68 -8.95 11.36 16.87
N SER A 69 -10.22 11.26 16.46
CA SER A 69 -10.79 10.01 15.97
C SER A 69 -10.02 9.51 14.75
N ALA A 70 -9.68 10.37 13.80
CA ALA A 70 -8.87 9.98 12.65
C ALA A 70 -7.51 9.36 13.04
N ALA A 71 -6.83 9.89 14.06
CA ALA A 71 -5.57 9.34 14.56
C ALA A 71 -5.75 7.95 15.20
N GLU A 72 -6.83 7.71 15.94
CA GLU A 72 -7.17 6.38 16.49
C GLU A 72 -7.40 5.36 15.36
N PHE A 73 -8.16 5.75 14.34
CA PHE A 73 -8.42 4.91 13.17
C PHE A 73 -7.16 4.67 12.32
N LEU A 74 -6.26 5.65 12.22
CA LEU A 74 -4.94 5.50 11.58
C LEU A 74 -4.10 4.46 12.33
N LEU A 75 -4.07 4.53 13.66
CA LEU A 75 -3.30 3.62 14.49
C LEU A 75 -3.86 2.20 14.39
N ALA A 76 -5.18 2.03 14.56
CA ALA A 76 -5.86 0.75 14.44
C ALA A 76 -5.70 0.15 13.03
N GLY A 77 -5.88 0.97 11.99
CA GLY A 77 -5.69 0.58 10.59
C GLY A 77 -4.25 0.15 10.30
N SER A 78 -3.26 0.85 10.86
CA SER A 78 -1.84 0.49 10.72
C SER A 78 -1.54 -0.87 11.38
N ILE A 79 -2.00 -1.10 12.60
CA ILE A 79 -1.83 -2.39 13.28
C ILE A 79 -2.43 -3.51 12.44
N LEU A 80 -3.65 -3.31 11.92
CA LEU A 80 -4.34 -4.32 11.13
C LEU A 80 -3.59 -4.63 9.84
N VAL A 81 -3.25 -3.60 9.05
CA VAL A 81 -2.57 -3.77 7.75
C VAL A 81 -1.20 -4.41 7.93
N TYR A 82 -0.35 -3.85 8.79
CA TYR A 82 1.00 -4.38 9.00
C TYR A 82 1.02 -5.70 9.76
N GLY A 83 0.08 -5.90 10.68
CA GLY A 83 -0.10 -7.18 11.37
C GLY A 83 -0.50 -8.30 10.41
N CYS A 84 -1.45 -8.05 9.52
CA CYS A 84 -1.83 -8.99 8.47
C CYS A 84 -0.67 -9.27 7.50
N LEU A 85 0.07 -8.23 7.10
CA LEU A 85 1.22 -8.38 6.21
C LEU A 85 2.34 -9.21 6.86
N PHE A 86 2.62 -8.95 8.14
CA PHE A 86 3.58 -9.74 8.92
C PHE A 86 3.13 -11.19 9.08
N ALA A 87 1.84 -11.45 9.32
CA ALA A 87 1.31 -12.81 9.42
C ALA A 87 1.41 -13.57 8.10
N ALA A 88 1.13 -12.90 6.97
CA ALA A 88 1.14 -13.51 5.64
C ALA A 88 2.56 -13.76 5.09
N GLN A 89 3.47 -12.80 5.25
CA GLN A 89 4.78 -12.81 4.60
C GLN A 89 5.93 -13.14 5.55
N ARG A 90 5.71 -13.04 6.88
CA ARG A 90 6.73 -13.15 7.95
C ARG A 90 7.98 -12.29 7.77
N ARG A 91 7.90 -11.31 6.88
CA ARG A 91 8.95 -10.31 6.64
C ARG A 91 8.26 -8.97 6.44
N LEU A 92 8.87 -7.94 7.01
CA LEU A 92 8.52 -6.54 6.84
C LEU A 92 9.77 -5.81 6.36
N ASP A 93 9.59 -4.88 5.43
CA ASP A 93 10.67 -4.03 4.95
C ASP A 93 11.11 -3.03 6.03
N LYS A 94 12.32 -2.46 5.89
CA LYS A 94 12.90 -1.54 6.90
C LYS A 94 11.97 -0.36 7.22
N PHE A 95 11.29 0.19 6.23
CA PHE A 95 10.34 1.30 6.42
C PHE A 95 9.06 0.86 7.15
N GLN A 96 8.57 -0.36 6.90
CA GLN A 96 7.38 -0.89 7.57
C GLN A 96 7.65 -1.18 9.05
N TRP A 97 8.88 -1.61 9.38
CA TRP A 97 9.31 -1.73 10.78
C TRP A 97 9.30 -0.41 11.53
N ILE A 98 9.61 0.71 10.88
CA ILE A 98 9.51 2.04 11.48
C ILE A 98 8.04 2.36 11.79
N THR A 99 7.13 2.04 10.86
CA THR A 99 5.69 2.25 11.10
C THR A 99 5.17 1.41 12.27
N VAL A 100 5.55 0.14 12.34
CA VAL A 100 5.18 -0.73 13.48
C VAL A 100 5.75 -0.19 14.79
N ALA A 101 7.01 0.26 14.80
CA ALA A 101 7.61 0.85 16.00
C ALA A 101 6.89 2.13 16.44
N ALA A 102 6.55 3.01 15.49
CA ALA A 102 5.80 4.24 15.77
C ALA A 102 4.42 3.93 16.36
N VAL A 103 3.74 2.93 15.82
CA VAL A 103 2.42 2.46 16.29
C VAL A 103 2.48 1.85 17.69
N VAL A 104 3.56 1.13 18.03
CA VAL A 104 3.75 0.54 19.38
C VAL A 104 4.10 1.60 20.42
N LEU A 105 4.73 2.71 20.01
CA LEU A 105 5.16 3.80 20.90
C LEU A 105 4.06 4.81 21.23
N PHE A 106 3.00 4.85 20.42
CA PHE A 106 1.84 5.73 20.59
C PHE A 106 0.79 5.10 21.49
#